data_AF-A0A484YHB1-F1
#
_entry.id   AF-A0A484YHB1-F1
#
_cell.length_a   1.000
_cell.length_b   1.000
_cell.length_c   1.000
_cell.angle_alpha   90.00
_cell.angle_beta   90.00
_cell.angle_gamma   90.00
#
_symmetry.space_group_name_H-M   'P 1'
#
loop_
_entity.id
_entity.type
_entity.pdbx_description
1 polymer ?
#
loop_
_entity_poly.entity_id
_entity_poly.type
_entity_poly.pdbx_seq_one_letter_code
_entity_poly.pdbx_strand_id
1 'polypeptide(L)' 'MRITIILVAPARAENIGAAARAMKTMGFSELRIVDSQAHLEPVARWVAPWIW' A
#
# COMPACT_ATOMS: atom_id res chain seq x y z
N MET A 1 -5.95 -18.59 1.45
CA MET A 1 -6.47 -17.79 2.59
C MET A 1 -6.54 -16.34 2.14
N ARG A 2 -7.64 -15.63 2.40
CA ARG A 2 -7.82 -14.24 1.96
C ARG A 2 -7.67 -13.31 3.17
N ILE A 3 -6.56 -12.60 3.26
CA ILE A 3 -6.28 -11.62 4.31
C ILE A 3 -6.25 -10.24 3.66
N THR A 4 -7.06 -9.31 4.18
CA THR A 4 -7.07 -7.92 3.76
C THR A 4 -6.30 -7.07 4.77
N ILE A 5 -5.26 -6.38 4.30
CA ILE A 5 -4.50 -5.41 5.09
C ILE A 5 -5.17 -4.05 4.93
N ILE A 6 -5.42 -3.35 6.04
CA ILE A 6 -6.08 -2.04 6.05
C ILE A 6 -5.11 -1.01 6.65
N LEU A 7 -4.82 0.05 5.88
CA LEU A 7 -4.08 1.22 6.36
C LEU A 7 -5.07 2.34 6.68
N VAL A 8 -5.15 2.74 7.94
CA VAL A 8 -6.03 3.82 8.41
C VAL A 8 -5.20 5.09 8.55
N ALA A 9 -5.65 6.17 7.91
CA ALA A 9 -4.99 7.47 7.86
C ALA A 9 -3.47 7.40 7.61
N PRO A 10 -2.97 6.65 6.59
CA PRO A 10 -1.54 6.65 6.29
C PRO A 10 -1.07 8.07 5.94
N ALA A 11 -0.11 8.56 6.72
CA ALA A 11 0.34 9.96 6.67
C ALA A 11 1.24 10.30 5.48
N ARG A 12 1.94 9.31 4.89
CA ARG A 12 2.83 9.52 3.74
C ARG A 12 2.62 8.43 2.70
N ALA A 13 2.61 8.83 1.45
CA ALA A 13 2.46 7.96 0.29
C ALA A 13 3.57 6.88 0.18
N GLU A 14 4.80 7.20 0.62
CA GLU A 14 5.93 6.26 0.72
C GLU A 14 5.60 5.02 1.58
N ASN A 15 4.86 5.22 2.69
CA ASN A 15 4.50 4.14 3.59
C ASN A 15 3.52 3.16 2.94
N ILE A 16 2.67 3.64 2.04
CA ILE A 16 1.70 2.82 1.31
C ILE A 16 2.44 1.90 0.34
N GLY A 17 3.38 2.45 -0.44
CA GLY A 17 4.21 1.64 -1.33
C GLY A 17 5.11 0.64 -0.57
N ALA A 18 5.65 1.04 0.58
CA ALA A 18 6.43 0.15 1.44
C ALA A 18 5.57 -1.02 1.97
N ALA A 19 4.36 -0.74 2.45
CA ALA A 19 3.42 -1.76 2.89
C ALA A 19 3.05 -2.71 1.75
N ALA A 20 2.73 -2.17 0.56
CA ALA A 20 2.41 -2.97 -0.62
C ALA A 20 3.59 -3.90 -1.03
N ARG A 21 4.83 -3.42 -0.92
CA ARG A 21 6.03 -4.23 -1.18
C ARG A 21 6.19 -5.37 -0.19
N ALA A 22 6.03 -5.08 1.10
CA ALA A 22 6.08 -6.11 2.14
C ALA A 22 4.98 -7.16 1.93
N MET A 23 3.76 -6.73 1.59
CA MET A 23 2.64 -7.63 1.29
C MET A 23 2.98 -8.61 0.16
N LYS A 24 3.56 -8.13 -0.94
CA LYS A 24 3.96 -9.00 -2.07
C LYS A 24 4.97 -10.06 -1.66
N THR A 25 5.99 -9.71 -0.87
CA THR A 25 6.97 -10.67 -0.34
C THR A 25 6.32 -11.74 0.52
N MET A 26 5.27 -11.36 1.27
CA MET A 26 4.56 -12.25 2.19
C MET A 26 3.40 -13.02 1.53
N GLY A 27 3.16 -12.83 0.23
CA GLY A 27 2.08 -13.49 -0.51
C GLY A 27 0.68 -12.91 -0.25
N PHE A 28 0.59 -11.67 0.25
CA PHE A 28 -0.67 -10.95 0.43
C PHE A 28 -0.96 -10.04 -0.78
N SER A 29 -2.24 -9.92 -1.15
CA SER A 29 -2.66 -9.19 -2.35
C SER A 29 -3.82 -8.21 -2.15
N GLU A 30 -4.42 -8.15 -0.96
CA GLU A 30 -5.62 -7.34 -0.70
C GLU A 30 -5.26 -6.18 0.24
N LEU A 31 -5.15 -4.96 -0.29
CA LEU A 31 -4.85 -3.73 0.46
C LEU A 31 -6.05 -2.77 0.37
N ARG A 32 -6.45 -2.19 1.51
CA ARG A 32 -7.43 -1.09 1.56
C ARG A 32 -6.87 0.09 2.33
N ILE A 33 -7.25 1.29 1.90
CA ILE A 33 -6.86 2.54 2.55
C ILE A 33 -8.12 3.25 3.01
N VAL A 34 -8.09 3.72 4.25
CA VAL A 34 -9.18 4.48 4.88
C VAL A 34 -8.63 5.82 5.30
N ASP A 35 -9.40 6.89 5.06
CA ASP A 35 -9.09 8.25 5.51
C ASP A 35 -7.72 8.79 5.02
N SER A 36 -7.35 8.44 3.79
CA SER A 36 -6.16 9.01 3.14
C SER A 36 -6.25 8.91 1.62
N GLN A 37 -5.83 9.99 0.95
CA GLN A 37 -5.68 10.06 -0.50
C GLN A 37 -4.20 9.93 -0.92
N ALA A 38 -3.28 9.70 0.01
CA ALA A 38 -1.85 9.66 -0.26
C ALA A 38 -1.45 8.57 -1.27
N HIS A 39 -2.27 7.54 -1.48
CA HIS A 39 -2.04 6.53 -2.52
C HIS A 39 -2.15 7.06 -3.95
N LEU A 40 -2.80 8.21 -4.14
CA LEU A 40 -2.90 8.86 -5.45
C LEU A 40 -1.60 9.58 -5.82
N GLU A 41 -0.71 9.84 -4.85
CA GLU A 41 0.56 10.50 -5.10
C GLU A 41 1.53 9.59 -5.86
N PRO A 42 2.31 10.12 -6.82
CA PRO A 42 3.27 9.34 -7.61
C PRO A 42 4.29 8.57 -6.76
N VAL A 43 4.68 9.12 -5.61
CA VAL A 43 5.69 8.52 -4.73
C VAL A 43 5.24 7.16 -4.15
N ALA A 44 3.94 6.92 -4.00
CA ALA A 44 3.41 5.61 -3.63
C ALA A 44 3.77 4.55 -4.69
N ARG A 45 3.88 4.95 -5.97
CA ARG A 45 4.33 4.09 -7.07
C ARG A 45 5.84 3.94 -7.14
N TRP A 46 6.61 4.95 -6.78
CA TRP A 46 8.07 4.82 -6.80
C TRP A 46 8.59 3.77 -5.82
N VAL A 47 7.95 3.67 -4.65
CA VAL A 47 8.28 2.64 -3.66
C VAL A 47 7.73 1.27 -4.05
N ALA A 48 6.79 1.17 -4.98
CA ALA A 48 6.26 -0.10 -5.45
C ALA A 48 5.83 -0.05 -6.92
N PRO A 49 6.76 0.06 -7.89
CA PRO A 49 6.41 0.32 -9.29
C PRO A 49 5.70 -0.86 -9.98
N TRP A 50 5.68 -2.01 -9.33
CA TRP A 50 5.13 -3.28 -9.84
C TRP A 50 3.82 -3.71 -9.17
N ILE A 51 3.25 -2.87 -8.30
CA ILE A 51 2.14 -3.26 -7.39
C ILE A 51 0.86 -2.44 -7.65
N TRP A 52 0.86 -1.59 -8.67
CA TRP A 52 -0.30 -0.79 -9.08
C TRP A 52 -0.91 -1.32 -10.38
#